data_AF-A0A1H2CTH2-F1
#
_entry.id   AF-A0A1H2CTH2-F1
#
_cell.length_a   1.000
_cell.length_b   1.000
_cell.length_c   1.000
_cell.angle_alpha   90.00
_cell.angle_beta   90.00
_cell.angle_gamma   90.00
#
_symmetry.space_group_name_H-M   'P 1'
#
loop_
_entity.id
_entity.type
_entity.pdbx_description
1 polymer ?
#
loop_
_entity_poly.entity_id
_entity_poly.type
_entity_poly.pdbx_seq_one_letter_code
_entity_poly.pdbx_strand_id
1 'polypeptide(L)'
;MKKFPVLAAVTVGLVGVLSAVLLGQSAQGSVVPNAPAAQPPAVVVSAPVEAIDAGDRSLTYQQSGSTVTVSRDGTAIAALTLQKQDWTAGSAHLELQVTVERTFTVDTDRFLVYDVEGGENGVENAHTVRWEPGTHTLVLDFEARNRPAAAGWVPQDGEGGAAVWERTAG
;
A
#
# COMPACT_ATOMS: atom_id res chain seq x y z
N MET A 1 -21.23 28.72 -19.42
CA MET A 1 -21.79 29.39 -18.22
C MET A 1 -22.71 28.44 -17.48
N LYS A 2 -22.38 28.08 -16.24
CA LYS A 2 -23.32 27.98 -15.10
C LYS A 2 -22.55 27.53 -13.86
N LYS A 3 -22.25 28.50 -13.00
CA LYS A 3 -21.95 28.30 -11.57
C LYS A 3 -23.30 28.13 -10.88
N PHE A 4 -23.39 27.25 -9.88
CA PHE A 4 -24.31 27.47 -8.75
C PHE A 4 -23.68 26.97 -7.43
N PRO A 5 -23.60 27.84 -6.40
CA PRO A 5 -23.06 27.56 -5.07
C PRO A 5 -24.17 27.39 -4.02
N VAL A 6 -23.88 26.72 -2.90
CA VAL A 6 -24.67 26.74 -1.63
C VAL A 6 -23.64 26.40 -0.49
N LEU A 7 -23.12 27.31 0.35
CA LEU A 7 -23.66 27.97 1.59
C LEU A 7 -24.38 26.98 2.53
N ALA A 8 -24.28 26.97 3.87
CA ALA A 8 -23.76 27.82 4.94
C ALA A 8 -23.69 26.91 6.22
N ALA A 9 -22.68 27.01 7.08
CA ALA A 9 -22.61 27.81 8.33
C ALA A 9 -23.74 27.61 9.36
N VAL A 10 -23.40 27.15 10.58
CA VAL A 10 -23.88 27.59 11.93
C VAL A 10 -22.84 27.05 12.96
N THR A 11 -21.97 27.81 13.63
CA THR A 11 -22.07 28.81 14.73
C THR A 11 -22.33 28.24 16.13
N VAL A 12 -21.71 28.90 17.14
CA VAL A 12 -21.90 28.90 18.61
C VAL A 12 -20.67 28.28 19.32
N GLY A 13 -19.86 28.96 20.14
CA GLY A 13 -19.99 30.24 20.86
C GLY A 13 -19.92 29.97 22.38
N LEU A 14 -18.93 30.50 23.09
CA LEU A 14 -18.98 30.78 24.54
C LEU A 14 -17.78 31.67 24.93
N VAL A 15 -17.96 32.98 25.04
CA VAL A 15 -18.16 33.78 26.27
C VAL A 15 -16.96 33.75 27.23
N GLY A 16 -16.31 34.90 27.37
CA GLY A 16 -15.23 35.15 28.32
C GLY A 16 -15.70 35.54 29.72
N VAL A 17 -14.74 35.75 30.62
CA VAL A 17 -14.92 36.52 31.85
C VAL A 17 -13.65 37.32 32.13
N LEU A 18 -13.84 38.64 32.27
CA LEU A 18 -12.91 39.62 32.82
C LEU A 18 -13.15 39.75 34.33
N SER A 19 -12.11 39.99 35.14
CA SER A 19 -12.04 40.75 36.42
C SER A 19 -10.91 40.19 37.28
N ALA A 20 -10.30 40.84 38.27
CA ALA A 20 -9.93 42.22 38.61
C ALA A 20 -9.07 42.09 39.91
N VAL A 21 -8.27 43.12 40.19
CA VAL A 21 -7.27 43.28 41.28
C VAL A 21 -7.80 43.01 42.70
N LEU A 22 -6.93 42.52 43.61
CA LEU A 22 -6.92 42.92 45.04
C LEU A 22 -5.53 42.73 45.68
N LEU A 23 -5.06 43.80 46.33
CA LEU A 23 -3.89 43.87 47.21
C LEU A 23 -4.24 43.35 48.62
N GLY A 24 -3.30 42.68 49.29
CA GLY A 24 -3.14 42.77 50.75
C GLY A 24 -3.31 41.49 51.59
N GLN A 25 -2.24 41.24 52.36
CA GLN A 25 -2.22 40.78 53.76
C GLN A 25 -2.29 39.29 54.18
N SER A 26 -1.25 38.98 54.97
CA SER A 26 -1.15 38.06 56.13
C SER A 26 -1.11 36.55 55.92
N ALA A 27 -0.05 35.98 56.50
CA ALA A 27 0.25 34.57 56.64
C ALA A 27 -0.82 33.83 57.46
N GLN A 28 -1.33 32.73 56.91
CA GLN A 28 -1.95 31.63 57.64
C GLN A 28 -1.66 30.34 56.86
N GLY A 29 -1.05 29.36 57.54
CA GLY A 29 -0.64 28.09 56.96
C GLY A 29 -1.80 27.37 56.28
N SER A 30 -1.68 27.18 54.97
CA SER A 30 -2.61 26.38 54.17
C SER A 30 -1.98 25.02 53.90
N VAL A 31 -2.56 23.97 54.48
CA VAL A 31 -2.40 22.60 54.00
C VAL A 31 -2.93 22.57 52.57
N VAL A 32 -2.02 22.49 51.61
CA VAL A 32 -2.36 22.35 50.18
C VAL A 32 -3.05 20.99 50.01
N PRO A 33 -4.30 20.94 49.51
CA PRO A 33 -4.90 19.69 49.09
C PRO A 33 -4.03 19.10 47.97
N ASN A 34 -3.54 17.89 48.16
CA ASN A 34 -2.82 17.15 47.13
C ASN A 34 -3.77 16.96 45.94
N ALA A 35 -3.61 17.78 44.90
CA ALA A 35 -4.39 17.66 43.68
C ALA A 35 -4.19 16.25 43.10
N PRO A 36 -5.26 15.57 42.64
CA PRO A 36 -5.09 14.30 41.94
C PRO A 36 -4.14 14.53 40.76
N ALA A 37 -3.06 13.75 40.69
CA ALA A 37 -2.15 13.81 39.56
C ALA A 37 -2.96 13.58 38.28
N ALA A 38 -2.86 14.51 37.33
CA ALA A 38 -3.46 14.35 36.02
C ALA A 38 -2.92 13.06 35.40
N GLN A 39 -3.80 12.09 35.13
CA GLN A 39 -3.41 10.90 34.40
C GLN A 39 -2.89 11.35 33.02
N PRO A 40 -1.70 10.91 32.60
CA PRO A 40 -1.24 11.15 31.25
C PRO A 40 -2.28 10.57 30.27
N PRO A 41 -2.54 11.25 29.14
CA PRO A 41 -3.51 10.77 28.15
C PRO A 41 -3.17 9.34 27.75
N ALA A 42 -4.19 8.47 27.73
CA ALA A 42 -4.03 7.10 27.29
C ALA A 42 -3.44 7.10 25.87
N VAL A 43 -2.33 6.38 25.69
CA VAL A 43 -1.75 6.13 24.38
C VAL A 43 -2.75 5.26 23.62
N VAL A 44 -3.43 5.84 22.64
CA VAL A 44 -4.29 5.09 21.74
C VAL A 44 -3.36 4.27 20.84
N VAL A 45 -3.23 2.98 21.14
CA VAL A 45 -2.56 2.03 20.24
C VAL A 45 -3.54 1.74 19.10
N SER A 46 -3.33 2.38 17.95
CA SER A 46 -4.09 2.04 16.74
C SER A 46 -3.81 0.59 16.35
N ALA A 47 -4.86 -0.19 16.14
CA ALA A 47 -4.72 -1.57 15.66
C ALA A 47 -4.01 -1.59 14.29
N PRO A 48 -3.19 -2.61 14.00
CA PRO A 48 -2.55 -2.74 12.70
C PRO A 48 -3.61 -2.84 11.60
N VAL A 49 -3.44 -2.05 10.54
CA VAL A 49 -4.31 -2.11 9.36
C VAL A 49 -4.11 -3.47 8.69
N GLU A 50 -5.21 -4.19 8.47
CA GLU A 50 -5.21 -5.46 7.76
C GLU A 50 -4.70 -5.26 6.33
N ALA A 51 -3.71 -6.06 5.92
CA ALA A 51 -3.23 -6.04 4.54
C ALA A 51 -4.27 -6.68 3.62
N ILE A 52 -4.38 -6.13 2.42
CA ILE A 52 -5.08 -6.79 1.32
C ILE A 52 -4.10 -7.77 0.68
N ASP A 53 -4.47 -9.04 0.63
CA ASP A 53 -3.69 -10.08 -0.03
C ASP A 53 -3.97 -10.10 -1.54
N ALA A 54 -2.93 -10.20 -2.34
CA ALA A 54 -3.04 -10.22 -3.79
C ALA A 54 -3.74 -11.48 -4.33
N GLY A 55 -3.88 -12.55 -3.57
CA GLY A 55 -4.67 -13.73 -3.92
C GLY A 55 -6.14 -13.63 -3.50
N ASP A 56 -6.58 -12.51 -2.94
CA ASP A 56 -7.98 -12.30 -2.58
C ASP A 56 -8.87 -12.25 -3.84
N ARG A 57 -9.81 -13.20 -3.93
CA ARG A 57 -10.75 -13.38 -5.05
C ARG A 57 -11.71 -12.22 -5.27
N SER A 58 -11.82 -11.30 -4.32
CA SER A 58 -12.60 -10.05 -4.50
C SER A 58 -11.85 -9.00 -5.34
N LEU A 59 -10.57 -9.23 -5.63
CA LEU A 59 -9.77 -8.31 -6.43
C LEU A 59 -10.00 -8.51 -7.91
N THR A 60 -9.93 -7.40 -8.65
CA THR A 60 -9.94 -7.38 -10.11
C THR A 60 -8.60 -6.84 -10.60
N TYR A 61 -8.05 -7.46 -11.64
CA TYR A 61 -6.79 -7.09 -12.27
C TYR A 61 -7.04 -6.63 -13.69
N GLN A 62 -6.45 -5.50 -14.05
CA GLN A 62 -6.52 -4.98 -15.40
C GLN A 62 -5.12 -4.60 -15.88
N GLN A 63 -4.66 -5.26 -16.95
CA GLN A 63 -3.42 -4.90 -17.61
C GLN A 63 -3.68 -3.85 -18.71
N SER A 64 -2.86 -2.80 -18.72
CA SER A 64 -2.78 -1.80 -19.78
C SER A 64 -1.30 -1.54 -20.10
N GLY A 65 -0.80 -2.12 -21.19
CA GLY A 65 0.61 -2.06 -21.53
C GLY A 65 1.48 -2.75 -20.47
N SER A 66 2.45 -2.03 -19.92
CA SER A 66 3.37 -2.53 -18.89
C SER A 66 2.80 -2.48 -17.46
N THR A 67 1.63 -1.88 -17.26
CA THR A 67 1.03 -1.68 -15.95
C THR A 67 -0.13 -2.62 -15.71
N VAL A 68 -0.19 -3.22 -14.52
CA VAL A 68 -1.31 -4.00 -13.99
C VAL A 68 -1.89 -3.22 -12.82
N THR A 69 -3.17 -2.86 -12.92
CA THR A 69 -3.90 -2.21 -11.83
C THR A 69 -4.72 -3.26 -11.08
N VAL A 70 -4.57 -3.27 -9.77
CA VAL A 70 -5.32 -4.11 -8.82
C VAL A 70 -6.38 -3.24 -8.17
N SER A 71 -7.64 -3.69 -8.20
CA SER A 71 -8.76 -2.93 -7.63
C SER A 71 -9.71 -3.82 -6.83
N ARG A 72 -10.40 -3.22 -5.85
CA ARG A 72 -11.50 -3.82 -5.10
C ARG A 72 -12.70 -2.90 -5.21
N ASP A 73 -13.85 -3.43 -5.64
CA ASP A 73 -15.09 -2.67 -5.79
C ASP A 73 -14.90 -1.36 -6.59
N GLY A 74 -14.06 -1.39 -7.64
CA GLY A 74 -13.73 -0.24 -8.48
C GLY A 74 -12.74 0.77 -7.87
N THR A 75 -12.25 0.54 -6.66
CA THR A 75 -11.21 1.36 -6.00
C THR A 75 -9.83 0.73 -6.21
N ALA A 76 -8.87 1.51 -6.71
CA ALA A 76 -7.49 1.03 -6.88
C ALA A 76 -6.84 0.73 -5.52
N ILE A 77 -6.17 -0.41 -5.43
CA ILE A 77 -5.44 -0.88 -4.25
C ILE A 77 -3.93 -0.78 -4.49
N ALA A 78 -3.50 -1.25 -5.66
CA ALA A 78 -2.11 -1.21 -6.07
C ALA A 78 -2.00 -1.12 -7.61
N ALA A 79 -0.85 -0.69 -8.09
CA ALA A 79 -0.46 -0.76 -9.48
C ALA A 79 0.98 -1.28 -9.58
N LEU A 80 1.18 -2.30 -10.41
CA LEU A 80 2.50 -2.88 -10.69
C LEU A 80 2.88 -2.49 -12.12
N THR A 81 3.96 -1.74 -12.29
CA THR A 81 4.43 -1.29 -13.59
C THR A 81 5.81 -1.85 -13.88
N LEU A 82 5.95 -2.59 -14.98
CA LEU A 82 7.26 -3.03 -15.45
C LEU A 82 8.11 -1.83 -15.88
N GLN A 83 9.20 -1.62 -15.16
CA GLN A 83 10.18 -0.56 -15.43
C GLN A 83 11.35 -1.09 -16.27
N LYS A 84 11.80 -2.31 -15.96
CA LYS A 84 12.98 -2.90 -16.61
C LYS A 84 12.80 -4.41 -16.75
N GLN A 85 13.30 -4.92 -17.86
CA GLN A 85 13.42 -6.35 -18.11
C GLN A 85 14.76 -6.64 -18.79
N ASP A 86 15.54 -7.53 -18.19
CA ASP A 86 16.79 -8.03 -18.76
C ASP A 86 16.65 -9.54 -18.98
N TRP A 87 16.93 -9.98 -20.21
CA TRP A 87 16.73 -11.37 -20.63
C TRP A 87 18.05 -11.98 -21.10
N THR A 88 18.42 -13.12 -20.54
CA THR A 88 19.57 -13.90 -21.02
C THR A 88 19.10 -15.15 -21.79
N ALA A 89 20.00 -16.11 -22.00
CA ALA A 89 19.69 -17.40 -22.60
C ALA A 89 19.05 -18.38 -21.60
N GLY A 90 19.20 -18.16 -20.29
CA GLY A 90 18.70 -19.07 -19.26
C GLY A 90 18.23 -18.36 -17.98
N SER A 91 18.03 -17.05 -18.04
CA SER A 91 17.52 -16.28 -16.90
C SER A 91 16.78 -15.02 -17.35
N ALA A 92 15.97 -14.49 -16.44
CA ALA A 92 15.29 -13.22 -16.58
C ALA A 92 15.41 -12.41 -15.29
N HIS A 93 15.52 -11.10 -15.43
CA HIS A 93 15.50 -10.15 -14.32
C HIS A 93 14.45 -9.08 -14.60
N LEU A 94 13.54 -8.88 -13.67
CA LEU A 94 12.47 -7.90 -13.77
C LEU A 94 12.53 -6.90 -12.62
N GLU A 95 12.40 -5.61 -12.95
CA GLU A 95 12.17 -4.56 -11.96
C GLU A 95 10.77 -3.98 -12.19
N LEU A 96 9.91 -4.15 -11.18
CA LEU A 96 8.55 -3.64 -11.13
C LEU A 96 8.50 -2.46 -10.15
N GLN A 97 7.96 -1.32 -10.59
CA GLN A 97 7.51 -0.29 -9.67
C GLN A 97 6.14 -0.66 -9.12
N VAL A 98 5.99 -0.68 -7.80
CA VAL A 98 4.74 -1.01 -7.12
C VAL A 98 4.24 0.24 -6.40
N THR A 99 3.15 0.82 -6.88
CA THR A 99 2.44 1.92 -6.20
C THR A 99 1.27 1.35 -5.43
N VAL A 100 1.18 1.66 -4.14
CA VAL A 100 0.28 1.04 -3.18
C VAL A 100 -0.53 2.13 -2.49
N GLU A 101 -1.86 2.03 -2.55
CA GLU A 101 -2.78 2.98 -1.90
C GLU A 101 -3.20 2.49 -0.51
N ARG A 102 -3.17 1.17 -0.30
CA ARG A 102 -3.49 0.50 0.96
C ARG A 102 -2.53 -0.64 1.18
N THR A 103 -2.18 -0.92 2.43
CA THR A 103 -1.28 -2.02 2.76
C THR A 103 -1.62 -3.29 1.97
N PHE A 104 -0.64 -3.79 1.20
CA PHE A 104 -0.84 -4.82 0.19
C PHE A 104 0.24 -5.90 0.34
N THR A 105 -0.17 -7.16 0.21
CA THR A 105 0.72 -8.32 0.32
C THR A 105 0.70 -9.11 -0.98
N VAL A 106 1.86 -9.54 -1.46
CA VAL A 106 2.02 -10.36 -2.67
C VAL A 106 2.90 -11.55 -2.36
N ASP A 107 2.47 -12.75 -2.73
CA ASP A 107 3.38 -13.90 -2.82
C ASP A 107 4.11 -13.87 -4.16
N THR A 108 5.44 -13.85 -4.11
CA THR A 108 6.26 -13.79 -5.33
C THR A 108 6.34 -15.13 -6.07
N ASP A 109 5.92 -16.24 -5.43
CA ASP A 109 5.76 -17.53 -6.09
C ASP A 109 4.75 -17.51 -7.26
N ARG A 110 3.88 -16.50 -7.26
CA ARG A 110 2.86 -16.25 -8.30
C ARG A 110 3.41 -15.60 -9.55
N PHE A 111 4.67 -15.19 -9.56
CA PHE A 111 5.34 -14.73 -10.78
C PHE A 111 6.05 -15.89 -11.45
N LEU A 112 5.92 -15.94 -12.76
CA LEU A 112 6.44 -17.02 -13.59
C LEU A 112 7.16 -16.44 -14.80
N VAL A 113 8.15 -17.17 -15.29
CA VAL A 113 8.72 -16.99 -16.62
C VAL A 113 8.33 -18.16 -17.50
N TYR A 114 7.74 -17.84 -18.64
CA TYR A 114 7.43 -18.78 -19.71
C TYR A 114 8.60 -18.79 -20.68
N ASP A 115 9.20 -19.95 -20.87
CA ASP A 115 10.25 -20.13 -21.86
C ASP A 115 9.70 -20.39 -23.27
N VAL A 116 10.58 -20.36 -24.28
CA VAL A 116 10.22 -20.57 -25.69
C VAL A 116 9.65 -21.95 -26.01
N GLU A 117 9.81 -22.94 -25.12
CA GLU A 117 9.23 -24.28 -25.25
C GLU A 117 7.90 -24.40 -24.48
N GLY A 118 7.45 -23.34 -23.83
CA GLY A 118 6.23 -23.30 -23.02
C GLY A 118 6.43 -23.80 -21.59
N GLY A 119 7.67 -23.98 -21.13
CA GLY A 119 7.99 -24.33 -19.75
C GLY A 119 7.77 -23.14 -18.81
N GLU A 120 7.21 -23.42 -17.63
CA GLU A 120 7.03 -22.45 -16.55
C GLU A 120 8.18 -22.54 -15.55
N ASN A 121 8.76 -21.39 -15.21
CA ASN A 121 9.89 -21.27 -14.30
C ASN A 121 9.57 -20.23 -13.22
N GLY A 122 9.62 -20.62 -11.95
CA GLY A 122 9.30 -19.73 -10.83
C GLY A 122 10.44 -18.78 -10.47
N VAL A 123 10.14 -17.81 -9.60
CA VAL A 123 11.13 -16.90 -9.00
C VAL A 123 12.13 -17.70 -8.16
N GLU A 124 13.42 -17.40 -8.27
CA GLU A 124 14.49 -18.13 -7.56
C GLU A 124 14.35 -18.06 -6.03
N ASN A 125 14.00 -16.88 -5.52
CA ASN A 125 13.89 -16.60 -4.09
C ASN A 125 12.44 -16.22 -3.76
N ALA A 126 11.50 -17.14 -3.96
CA ALA A 126 10.09 -16.91 -3.67
C ALA A 126 9.87 -16.61 -2.17
N HIS A 127 9.12 -15.54 -1.91
CA HIS A 127 8.73 -15.06 -0.59
C HIS A 127 7.51 -14.14 -0.67
N THR A 128 6.84 -13.97 0.46
CA THR A 128 5.77 -13.00 0.61
C THR A 128 6.34 -11.61 0.89
N VAL A 129 5.92 -10.61 0.12
CA VAL A 129 6.26 -9.20 0.31
C VAL A 129 5.04 -8.43 0.80
N ARG A 130 5.23 -7.59 1.82
CA ARG A 130 4.21 -6.65 2.31
C ARG A 130 4.68 -5.22 2.12
N TRP A 131 3.85 -4.38 1.52
CA TRP A 131 4.09 -2.96 1.38
C TRP A 131 3.07 -2.13 2.15
N GLU A 132 3.54 -1.06 2.77
CA GLU A 132 2.70 0.03 3.25
C GLU A 132 2.39 1.01 2.10
N PRO A 133 1.40 1.90 2.23
CA PRO A 133 1.08 2.87 1.18
C PRO A 133 2.28 3.69 0.73
N GLY A 134 2.44 3.86 -0.58
CA GLY A 134 3.60 4.52 -1.19
C GLY A 134 4.06 3.85 -2.48
N THR A 135 5.26 4.24 -2.94
CA THR A 135 5.91 3.64 -4.11
C THR A 135 7.11 2.83 -3.69
N HIS A 136 7.20 1.60 -4.21
CA HIS A 136 8.21 0.61 -3.90
C HIS A 136 8.78 0.02 -5.18
N THR A 137 9.89 -0.72 -5.05
CA THR A 137 10.45 -1.53 -6.13
C THR A 137 10.38 -3.00 -5.73
N LEU A 138 9.85 -3.83 -6.62
CA LEU A 138 9.93 -5.28 -6.54
C LEU A 138 10.92 -5.75 -7.61
N VAL A 139 11.91 -6.52 -7.18
CA VAL A 139 12.93 -7.12 -8.04
C VAL A 139 12.70 -8.63 -8.05
N LEU A 140 12.63 -9.21 -9.24
CA LEU A 140 12.40 -10.64 -9.43
C LEU A 140 13.46 -11.22 -10.35
N ASP A 141 14.14 -12.25 -9.85
CA ASP A 141 15.13 -13.03 -10.58
C ASP A 141 14.59 -14.44 -10.85
N PHE A 142 14.79 -14.90 -12.09
CA PHE A 142 14.33 -16.18 -12.57
C PHE A 142 15.47 -16.94 -13.22
N GLU A 143 15.62 -18.20 -12.85
CA GLU A 143 16.37 -19.20 -13.61
C GLU A 143 15.41 -19.96 -14.52
N ALA A 144 15.78 -20.12 -15.78
CA ALA A 144 14.97 -20.82 -16.77
C ALA A 144 15.78 -21.93 -17.44
N ARG A 145 15.15 -23.10 -17.61
CA ARG A 145 15.79 -24.24 -18.28
C ARG A 145 16.08 -23.97 -19.75
N ASN A 146 15.22 -23.18 -20.36
CA ASN A 146 15.30 -22.74 -21.74
C ASN A 146 15.26 -21.21 -21.82
N ARG A 147 15.45 -20.67 -23.02
CA ARG A 147 15.42 -19.23 -23.26
C ARG A 147 14.07 -18.63 -22.83
N PRO A 148 14.05 -17.65 -21.91
CA PRO A 148 12.83 -16.92 -21.54
C PRO A 148 12.20 -16.18 -22.73
N ALA A 149 10.87 -16.27 -22.82
CA ALA A 149 10.06 -15.61 -23.83
C ALA A 149 9.11 -14.56 -23.23
N ALA A 150 8.55 -14.81 -22.04
CA ALA A 150 7.69 -13.86 -21.35
C ALA A 150 7.76 -14.08 -19.84
N ALA A 151 7.39 -13.05 -19.08
CA ALA A 151 7.06 -13.17 -17.67
C ALA A 151 5.56 -12.99 -17.48
N GLY A 152 5.00 -13.59 -16.45
CA GLY A 152 3.62 -13.36 -16.08
C GLY A 152 3.41 -13.40 -14.58
N TRP A 153 2.22 -12.98 -14.19
CA TRP A 153 1.77 -12.97 -12.80
C TRP A 153 0.40 -13.62 -12.70
N VAL A 154 0.28 -14.65 -11.86
CA VAL A 154 -0.93 -15.43 -11.62
C VAL A 154 -1.34 -15.27 -10.15
N PRO A 155 -1.96 -14.13 -9.79
CA PRO A 155 -2.21 -13.80 -8.39
C PRO A 155 -3.21 -14.74 -7.71
N GLN A 156 -4.09 -15.39 -8.48
CA GLN A 156 -5.15 -16.26 -7.95
C GLN A 156 -5.02 -17.69 -8.50
N ASP A 157 -5.24 -18.68 -7.63
CA ASP A 157 -5.24 -20.09 -8.01
C ASP A 157 -6.34 -20.40 -9.05
N GLY A 158 -5.95 -21.04 -10.15
CA GLY A 158 -6.88 -21.57 -11.16
C GLY A 158 -7.49 -20.53 -12.10
N GLU A 159 -7.07 -19.27 -12.03
CA GLU A 159 -7.46 -18.23 -12.99
C GLU A 159 -6.36 -17.98 -14.04
N GLY A 160 -6.75 -17.63 -15.27
CA GLY A 160 -5.81 -17.19 -16.31
C GLY A 160 -5.09 -15.93 -15.84
N GLY A 161 -3.75 -15.93 -15.88
CA GLY A 161 -2.91 -14.93 -15.24
C GLY A 161 -3.34 -13.46 -15.43
N ALA A 162 -3.06 -12.63 -14.42
CA ALA A 162 -3.40 -11.21 -14.39
C ALA A 162 -2.48 -10.34 -15.28
N ALA A 163 -1.30 -10.85 -15.62
CA ALA A 163 -0.32 -10.10 -16.39
C ALA A 163 0.55 -11.01 -17.26
N VAL A 164 0.89 -10.52 -18.45
CA VAL A 164 1.97 -11.07 -19.28
C VAL A 164 2.83 -9.93 -19.82
N TRP A 165 4.13 -9.99 -19.59
CA TRP A 165 5.14 -9.09 -20.14
C TRP A 165 6.05 -9.86 -21.09
N GLU A 166 5.94 -9.56 -22.37
CA GLU A 166 6.71 -10.23 -23.41
C GLU A 166 8.13 -9.69 -23.50
N ARG A 167 9.07 -10.59 -23.80
CA ARG A 167 10.42 -10.21 -24.20
C ARG A 167 10.34 -9.35 -25.46
N THR A 168 10.78 -8.11 -25.36
CA THR A 168 10.92 -7.25 -26.55
C THR A 168 11.99 -7.83 -27.48
N ALA A 169 11.73 -7.84 -28.78
CA ALA A 169 12.76 -8.17 -29.77
C ALA A 169 13.88 -7.13 -29.67
N GLY A 170 15.02 -7.56 -29.12
CA GLY A 170 16.28 -6.82 -29.12
C GLY A 170 17.09 -7.08 -30.37
#